data_AF-A0A8B6XQR6-F1
#
_entry.id   AF-A0A8B6XQR6-F1
#
_cell.length_a   1.000
_cell.length_b   1.000
_cell.length_c   1.000
_cell.angle_alpha   90.00
_cell.angle_beta   90.00
_cell.angle_gamma   90.00
#
_symmetry.space_group_name_H-M   'P 1'
#
loop_
_entity.id
_entity.type
_entity.pdbx_description
1 polymer ?
#
loop_
_entity_poly.entity_id
_entity_poly.type
_entity_poly.pdbx_seq_one_letter_code
_entity_poly.pdbx_strand_id
1 'polypeptide(L)'
;MTSIDEEMEPCRLSCVTRSMTANMNEKEKKMKEEKNKIRERKKRKSSSSFYARKKNRVKRKKYFHETRERKIELCDLSEEVLIAILEHVSAPGLVNTSKTCWLFHRVCHTDSLWRHRCKNDFNLETKWTEFSYLYLYEMFFKAATLRDDQNFFKPVSQLKTSVIVWYLTNPLPPCHVVGHLTASQVKSIWGITEEELEEMYFDDTVDRPEIFPLCHYEWSRLYTVFLKKHGGIIPMQNYVLKRCYRNRQALEEHYKLSLHASRRQKWYQYLEDQDVGNREALKALTEHMPKVTYIYMLHQITAMYIDGSLKGGFQTVKAYADFCAKFKSWVEEKSVGVWPPRLGEILAQDYRDALDYVNKTLATVAEERELCAESFMRKACPFIEKLHEVWLWQNQHGTAYRKEHRSSMLVRRHDCYRKYLENGRLEDFAKLRMYFERREVLSHWLKENLWLVSILGDVVIRSLRPPMLTPDYTFPVLGSDPVACLVQRFLESGLYTDFNKVRRELSELASLQLHSLFKKAQSLEHSVITESVRPELYFIQEANRRLQQRQALMHPPHMYFHPRSYYPCNTHRFR
;
A
#
# COMPACT_ATOMS: atom_id res chain seq x y z
N MET A 1 55.97 -25.96 -5.35
CA MET A 1 56.94 -24.96 -4.87
C MET A 1 56.53 -23.63 -5.47
N THR A 2 55.72 -22.87 -4.73
CA THR A 2 55.16 -21.59 -5.18
C THR A 2 55.39 -20.57 -4.08
N SER A 3 56.27 -19.63 -4.39
CA SER A 3 56.41 -18.33 -3.74
C SER A 3 56.39 -17.29 -4.86
N ILE A 4 55.65 -16.20 -4.65
CA ILE A 4 56.04 -14.80 -4.90
C ILE A 4 54.76 -13.97 -4.72
N ASP A 5 54.69 -13.41 -3.53
CA ASP A 5 54.54 -12.00 -3.16
C ASP A 5 53.38 -11.11 -3.65
N GLU A 6 52.90 -10.40 -2.62
CA GLU A 6 51.95 -9.32 -2.52
C GLU A 6 52.45 -8.02 -3.17
N GLU A 7 51.50 -7.18 -3.60
CA GLU A 7 51.27 -5.79 -3.13
C GLU A 7 50.63 -4.94 -4.24
N MET A 8 49.42 -4.39 -4.00
CA MET A 8 49.13 -2.94 -4.15
C MET A 8 47.66 -2.56 -3.85
N GLU A 9 47.54 -1.38 -3.23
CA GLU A 9 46.38 -0.47 -3.04
C GLU A 9 45.50 -0.57 -1.78
N PRO A 10 45.83 0.21 -0.73
CA PRO A 10 44.89 0.71 0.27
C PRO A 10 44.59 2.21 0.05
N CYS A 11 43.91 2.59 -1.05
CA CYS A 11 43.59 4.02 -1.29
C CYS A 11 42.12 4.34 -1.65
N ARG A 12 41.21 3.35 -1.72
CA ARG A 12 39.81 3.62 -2.12
C ARG A 12 38.75 3.50 -1.01
N LEU A 13 39.11 3.01 0.18
CA LEU A 13 38.16 2.80 1.29
C LEU A 13 38.06 3.99 2.27
N SER A 14 38.99 4.95 2.26
CA SER A 14 38.96 6.11 3.17
C SER A 14 38.12 7.30 2.66
N CYS A 15 37.91 7.41 1.35
CA CYS A 15 37.13 8.50 0.75
C CYS A 15 35.61 8.26 0.81
N VAL A 16 35.16 7.01 0.74
CA VAL A 16 33.72 6.66 0.76
C VAL A 16 33.15 6.74 2.19
N THR A 17 33.94 6.35 3.20
CA THR A 17 33.55 6.41 4.62
C THR A 17 33.54 7.85 5.16
N ARG A 18 34.42 8.74 4.69
CA ARG A 18 34.37 10.19 5.01
C ARG A 18 33.18 10.92 4.38
N SER A 19 32.76 10.53 3.17
CA SER A 19 31.59 11.13 2.50
C SER A 19 30.26 10.74 3.18
N MET A 20 30.13 9.48 3.61
CA MET A 20 28.93 9.01 4.31
C MET A 20 28.79 9.59 5.72
N THR A 21 29.89 9.73 6.46
CA THR A 21 29.86 10.33 7.81
C THR A 21 29.60 11.84 7.78
N ALA A 22 30.07 12.56 6.76
CA ALA A 22 29.73 13.96 6.55
C ALA A 22 28.23 14.17 6.25
N ASN A 23 27.63 13.30 5.43
CA ASN A 23 26.20 13.37 5.08
C ASN A 23 25.27 13.02 6.27
N MET A 24 25.68 12.08 7.14
CA MET A 24 24.91 11.79 8.35
C MET A 24 24.98 12.93 9.37
N ASN A 25 26.15 13.55 9.54
CA ASN A 25 26.32 14.69 10.44
C ASN A 25 25.52 15.92 9.98
N GLU A 26 25.40 16.14 8.66
CA GLU A 26 24.59 17.25 8.14
C GLU A 26 23.08 17.00 8.34
N LYS A 27 22.62 15.75 8.20
CA LYS A 27 21.22 15.37 8.51
C LYS A 27 20.91 15.50 10.00
N GLU A 28 21.81 15.09 10.89
CA GLU A 28 21.62 15.30 12.33
C GLU A 28 21.59 16.78 12.70
N LYS A 29 22.43 17.61 12.07
CA LYS A 29 22.47 19.06 12.32
C LYS A 29 21.17 19.73 11.88
N LYS A 30 20.63 19.38 10.70
CA LYS A 30 19.32 19.85 10.22
C LYS A 30 18.17 19.40 11.14
N MET A 31 18.20 18.16 11.61
CA MET A 31 17.18 17.64 12.53
C MET A 31 17.22 18.31 13.92
N LYS A 32 18.42 18.64 14.43
CA LYS A 32 18.59 19.42 15.68
C LYS A 32 18.13 20.87 15.52
N GLU A 33 18.42 21.52 14.39
CA GLU A 33 17.90 22.87 14.09
C GLU A 33 16.38 22.90 13.99
N GLU A 34 15.77 21.90 13.36
CA GLU A 34 14.32 21.81 13.23
C GLU A 34 13.63 21.56 14.58
N LYS A 35 14.21 20.69 15.42
CA LYS A 35 13.76 20.50 16.81
C LYS A 35 13.89 21.79 17.63
N ASN A 36 14.95 22.57 17.46
CA ASN A 36 15.09 23.87 18.13
C ASN A 36 14.09 24.91 17.61
N LYS A 37 13.83 24.99 16.30
CA LYS A 37 12.79 25.86 15.73
C LYS A 37 11.39 25.50 16.24
N ILE A 38 11.09 24.21 16.43
CA ILE A 38 9.84 23.74 17.05
C ILE A 38 9.78 24.13 18.53
N ARG A 39 10.90 24.03 19.27
CA ARG A 39 10.99 24.42 20.67
C ARG A 39 10.83 25.93 20.87
N GLU A 40 11.38 26.74 19.97
CA GLU A 40 11.19 28.20 19.96
C GLU A 40 9.76 28.60 19.58
N ARG A 41 9.14 27.92 18.61
CA ARG A 41 7.71 28.13 18.29
C ARG A 41 6.80 27.77 19.48
N LYS A 42 7.14 26.73 20.25
CA LYS A 42 6.44 26.39 21.50
C LYS A 42 6.67 27.42 22.61
N LYS A 43 7.89 27.96 22.76
CA LYS A 43 8.18 29.08 23.69
C LYS A 43 7.45 30.37 23.29
N ARG A 44 7.37 30.72 22.00
CA ARG A 44 6.61 31.90 21.54
C ARG A 44 5.11 31.77 21.74
N LYS A 45 4.55 30.54 21.77
CA LYS A 45 3.16 30.29 22.15
C LYS A 45 2.91 30.25 23.66
N SER A 46 3.92 29.95 24.49
CA SER A 46 3.80 30.04 25.96
C SER A 46 4.09 31.43 26.52
N SER A 47 4.70 32.32 25.73
CA SER A 47 5.03 33.69 26.14
C SER A 47 3.99 34.74 25.73
N SER A 48 2.89 34.38 25.05
CA SER A 48 1.70 35.23 25.02
C SER A 48 0.94 35.05 26.34
N SER A 49 1.61 35.48 27.41
CA SER A 49 1.04 35.78 28.70
C SER A 49 -0.20 36.63 28.49
N PHE A 50 -1.36 36.02 28.71
CA PHE A 50 -2.67 36.66 28.78
C PHE A 50 -2.81 37.53 30.06
N TYR A 51 -1.70 37.95 30.66
CA TYR A 51 -1.66 38.89 31.79
C TYR A 51 -1.29 40.30 31.31
N ALA A 52 -2.14 40.88 30.46
CA ALA A 52 -2.24 42.33 30.39
C ALA A 52 -3.14 42.79 31.54
N ARG A 53 -2.53 43.09 32.69
CA ARG A 53 -3.14 43.56 33.92
C ARG A 53 -3.85 44.91 33.70
N LYS A 54 -5.09 44.89 33.20
CA LYS A 54 -5.97 46.06 33.16
C LYS A 54 -6.53 46.30 34.57
N LYS A 55 -5.95 47.27 35.29
CA LYS A 55 -6.52 47.84 36.52
C LYS A 55 -7.86 48.51 36.18
N ASN A 56 -8.96 47.77 36.25
CA ASN A 56 -10.29 48.36 36.22
C ASN A 56 -10.68 48.80 37.63
N ARG A 57 -10.82 50.12 37.80
CA ARG A 57 -11.45 50.77 38.95
C ARG A 57 -12.81 50.12 39.20
N VAL A 58 -12.99 49.60 40.42
CA VAL A 58 -14.28 49.17 40.96
C VAL A 58 -15.18 50.40 41.07
N LYS A 59 -16.05 50.62 40.08
CA LYS A 59 -17.26 51.41 40.29
C LYS A 59 -18.29 50.46 40.89
N ARG A 60 -18.58 50.61 42.18
CA ARG A 60 -19.73 49.99 42.85
C ARG A 60 -20.99 50.37 42.06
N LYS A 61 -21.50 49.47 41.22
CA LYS A 61 -22.85 49.56 40.70
C LYS A 61 -23.78 49.12 41.83
N LYS A 62 -24.69 50.02 42.23
CA LYS A 62 -25.80 49.71 43.13
C LYS A 62 -26.58 48.53 42.55
N TYR A 63 -26.73 47.48 43.35
CA TYR A 63 -27.59 46.35 43.05
C TYR A 63 -29.04 46.84 43.06
N PHE A 64 -29.64 46.92 41.87
CA PHE A 64 -31.10 46.82 41.76
C PHE A 64 -31.43 45.33 41.85
N HIS A 65 -32.13 44.94 42.92
CA HIS A 65 -32.77 43.63 43.00
C HIS A 65 -33.95 43.60 42.03
N GLU A 66 -33.68 43.18 40.79
CA GLU A 66 -34.70 42.53 39.98
C GLU A 66 -34.60 41.04 40.26
N THR A 67 -35.53 40.52 41.04
CA THR A 67 -35.83 39.09 41.20
C THR A 67 -36.37 38.54 39.88
N ARG A 68 -35.49 38.40 38.88
CA ARG A 68 -35.69 37.40 37.82
C ARG A 68 -35.18 36.09 38.38
N GLU A 69 -36.04 35.06 38.39
CA GLU A 69 -35.65 33.68 38.65
C GLU A 69 -34.44 33.34 37.77
N ARG A 70 -33.23 33.39 38.34
CA ARG A 70 -32.02 32.96 37.62
C ARG A 70 -32.15 31.46 37.49
N LYS A 71 -32.35 30.97 36.27
CA LYS A 71 -32.19 29.55 35.95
C LYS A 71 -30.76 29.19 36.32
N ILE A 72 -30.60 28.37 37.36
CA ILE A 72 -29.31 27.80 37.75
C ILE A 72 -28.98 26.76 36.67
N GLU A 73 -27.90 26.99 35.94
CA GLU A 73 -27.40 26.02 34.98
C GLU A 73 -26.44 25.04 35.67
N LEU A 74 -26.27 23.84 35.11
CA LEU A 74 -25.39 22.82 35.69
C LEU A 74 -23.94 23.34 35.84
N CYS A 75 -23.50 24.21 34.94
CA CYS A 75 -22.17 24.83 34.97
C CYS A 75 -22.00 25.88 36.10
N ASP A 76 -23.08 26.31 36.75
CA ASP A 76 -23.04 27.25 37.87
C ASP A 76 -22.79 26.55 39.22
N LEU A 77 -22.87 25.22 39.26
CA LEU A 77 -22.61 24.42 40.45
C LEU A 77 -21.11 24.40 40.80
N SER A 78 -20.79 24.22 42.08
CA SER A 78 -19.42 24.05 42.52
C SER A 78 -18.84 22.72 42.01
N GLU A 79 -17.50 22.64 41.91
CA GLU A 79 -16.84 21.42 41.41
C GLU A 79 -17.12 20.21 42.31
N GLU A 80 -17.26 20.41 43.62
CA GLU A 80 -17.59 19.35 44.58
C GLU A 80 -18.97 18.76 44.33
N VAL A 81 -19.97 19.62 44.05
CA VAL A 81 -21.33 19.17 43.71
C VAL A 81 -21.34 18.47 42.36
N LEU A 82 -20.59 18.98 41.38
CA LEU A 82 -20.43 18.34 40.08
C LEU A 82 -19.78 16.96 40.20
N ILE A 83 -18.73 16.82 41.01
CA ILE A 83 -18.09 15.53 41.27
C ILE A 83 -19.10 14.56 41.89
N ALA A 84 -19.85 14.97 42.92
CA ALA A 84 -20.86 14.13 43.55
C ALA A 84 -21.94 13.65 42.56
N ILE A 85 -22.38 14.51 41.64
CA ILE A 85 -23.32 14.11 40.57
C ILE A 85 -22.65 13.13 39.59
N LEU A 86 -21.42 13.42 39.19
CA LEU A 86 -20.67 12.63 38.19
C LEU A 86 -20.21 11.26 38.72
N GLU A 87 -20.09 11.07 40.04
CA GLU A 87 -19.79 9.75 40.65
C GLU A 87 -20.84 8.69 40.28
N HIS A 88 -22.09 9.09 40.08
CA HIS A 88 -23.18 8.21 39.66
C HIS A 88 -23.21 7.90 38.15
N VAL A 89 -22.37 8.57 37.36
CA VAL A 89 -22.33 8.40 35.90
C VAL A 89 -21.39 7.24 35.54
N SER A 90 -21.78 6.44 34.54
CA SER A 90 -20.95 5.36 34.01
C SER A 90 -19.69 5.90 33.31
N ALA A 91 -18.63 5.09 33.20
CA ALA A 91 -17.40 5.52 32.52
C ALA A 91 -17.62 6.03 31.07
N PRO A 92 -18.45 5.39 30.21
CA PRO A 92 -18.79 5.94 28.90
C PRO A 92 -19.49 7.30 28.99
N GLY A 93 -20.37 7.48 29.99
CA GLY A 93 -21.03 8.76 30.25
C GLY A 93 -20.04 9.85 30.63
N LEU A 94 -19.09 9.57 31.52
CA LEU A 94 -18.03 10.51 31.92
C LEU A 94 -17.18 10.97 30.72
N VAL A 95 -16.80 10.03 29.84
CA VAL A 95 -16.02 10.32 28.62
C VAL A 95 -16.82 11.13 27.60
N ASN A 96 -18.14 10.98 27.57
CA ASN A 96 -18.99 11.80 26.69
C ASN A 96 -19.21 13.20 27.29
N THR A 97 -19.46 13.29 28.59
CA THR A 97 -19.59 14.55 29.31
C THR A 97 -18.31 15.38 29.22
N SER A 98 -17.13 14.76 29.28
CA SER A 98 -15.85 15.47 29.13
C SER A 98 -15.66 16.15 27.77
N LYS A 99 -16.41 15.74 26.74
CA LYS A 99 -16.37 16.35 25.40
C LYS A 99 -17.30 17.55 25.23
N THR A 100 -18.11 17.88 26.24
CA THR A 100 -19.13 18.93 26.14
C THR A 100 -18.55 20.33 26.31
N CYS A 101 -17.81 20.58 27.38
CA CYS A 101 -17.20 21.88 27.66
C CYS A 101 -15.90 21.73 28.48
N TRP A 102 -15.14 22.83 28.62
CA TRP A 102 -13.86 22.82 29.31
C TRP A 102 -13.98 22.51 30.81
N LEU A 103 -15.05 22.97 31.48
CA LEU A 103 -15.32 22.67 32.88
C LEU A 103 -15.48 21.16 33.08
N PHE A 104 -16.36 20.52 32.30
CA PHE A 104 -16.56 19.07 32.35
C PHE A 104 -15.33 18.28 31.91
N HIS A 105 -14.59 18.75 30.91
CA HIS A 105 -13.32 18.14 30.54
C HIS A 105 -12.37 18.06 31.75
N ARG A 106 -12.21 19.16 32.50
CA ARG A 106 -11.36 19.21 33.68
C ARG A 106 -11.91 18.34 34.82
N VAL A 107 -13.19 18.50 35.17
CA VAL A 107 -13.81 17.79 36.29
C VAL A 107 -13.85 16.28 36.04
N CYS A 108 -14.25 15.82 34.85
CA CYS A 108 -14.29 14.41 34.49
C CYS A 108 -12.91 13.75 34.42
N HIS A 109 -11.81 14.52 34.37
CA HIS A 109 -10.44 14.00 34.42
C HIS A 109 -9.82 14.03 35.83
N THR A 110 -10.61 14.30 36.86
CA THR A 110 -10.16 14.25 38.26
C THR A 110 -9.98 12.80 38.72
N ASP A 111 -8.85 12.52 39.37
CA ASP A 111 -8.50 11.17 39.84
C ASP A 111 -9.49 10.60 40.87
N SER A 112 -10.19 11.44 41.64
CA SER A 112 -11.21 10.99 42.61
C SER A 112 -12.33 10.21 41.95
N LEU A 113 -12.85 10.71 40.82
CA LEU A 113 -13.91 10.05 40.04
C LEU A 113 -13.44 8.69 39.54
N TRP A 114 -12.27 8.63 38.91
CA TRP A 114 -11.75 7.38 38.36
C TRP A 114 -11.35 6.38 39.44
N ARG A 115 -10.90 6.85 40.61
CA ARG A 115 -10.68 6.00 41.78
C ARG A 115 -12.00 5.40 42.28
N HIS A 116 -13.05 6.21 42.37
CA HIS A 116 -14.40 5.72 42.71
C HIS A 116 -14.89 4.68 41.69
N ARG A 117 -14.70 4.93 40.38
CA ARG A 117 -15.04 3.97 39.32
C ARG A 117 -14.22 2.68 39.39
N CYS A 118 -12.91 2.75 39.63
CA CYS A 118 -12.07 1.57 39.81
C CYS A 118 -12.54 0.71 41.00
N LYS A 119 -12.94 1.35 42.10
CA LYS A 119 -13.50 0.66 43.26
C LYS A 119 -14.84 -0.02 42.91
N ASN A 120 -15.77 0.70 42.30
CA ASN A 120 -17.11 0.15 42.06
C ASN A 120 -17.15 -0.89 40.93
N ASP A 121 -16.40 -0.67 39.85
CA ASP A 121 -16.47 -1.52 38.66
C ASP A 121 -15.53 -2.74 38.74
N PHE A 122 -14.43 -2.63 39.49
CA PHE A 122 -13.38 -3.67 39.54
C PHE A 122 -12.98 -4.09 40.96
N ASN A 123 -13.66 -3.60 41.99
CA ASN A 123 -13.36 -3.86 43.41
C ASN A 123 -11.91 -3.51 43.83
N LEU A 124 -11.33 -2.47 43.22
CA LEU A 124 -9.97 -2.01 43.54
C LEU A 124 -10.00 -1.05 44.73
N GLU A 125 -9.48 -1.50 45.88
CA GLU A 125 -9.40 -0.71 47.11
C GLU A 125 -8.04 -0.02 47.29
N THR A 126 -7.05 -0.45 46.51
CA THR A 126 -5.66 -0.01 46.61
C THR A 126 -5.43 1.42 46.14
N LYS A 127 -4.45 2.06 46.79
CA LYS A 127 -3.89 3.34 46.36
C LYS A 127 -2.87 3.08 45.25
N TRP A 128 -3.18 3.52 44.04
CA TRP A 128 -2.27 3.46 42.90
C TRP A 128 -1.42 4.73 42.86
N THR A 129 -0.11 4.62 42.78
CA THR A 129 0.81 5.78 42.84
C THR A 129 1.64 5.97 41.58
N GLU A 130 1.67 4.97 40.70
CA GLU A 130 2.50 4.96 39.50
C GLU A 130 1.88 5.78 38.37
N PHE A 131 0.56 5.74 38.20
CA PHE A 131 -0.18 6.44 37.14
C PHE A 131 -1.53 6.99 37.64
N SER A 132 -2.23 7.74 36.80
CA SER A 132 -3.60 8.18 37.08
C SER A 132 -4.56 7.00 37.17
N TYR A 133 -5.60 7.15 38.00
CA TYR A 133 -6.69 6.17 38.06
C TYR A 133 -7.45 6.02 36.74
N LEU A 134 -7.50 7.08 35.92
CA LEU A 134 -8.05 7.00 34.57
C LEU A 134 -7.30 5.98 33.70
N TYR A 135 -5.96 6.02 33.72
CA TYR A 135 -5.15 5.06 32.97
C TYR A 135 -5.31 3.64 33.51
N LEU A 136 -5.37 3.49 34.84
CA LEU A 136 -5.64 2.20 35.45
C LEU A 136 -6.99 1.63 35.02
N TYR A 137 -8.02 2.46 35.03
CA TYR A 137 -9.36 2.11 34.57
C TYR A 137 -9.34 1.67 33.11
N GLU A 138 -8.65 2.39 32.23
CA GLU A 138 -8.51 2.03 30.81
C GLU A 138 -7.93 0.61 30.65
N MET A 139 -6.92 0.25 31.44
CA MET A 139 -6.30 -1.07 31.37
C MET A 139 -7.23 -2.19 31.86
N PHE A 140 -7.92 -1.99 32.99
CA PHE A 140 -8.91 -2.95 33.47
C PHE A 140 -10.11 -3.08 32.50
N PHE A 141 -10.52 -1.98 31.87
CA PHE A 141 -11.54 -2.00 30.83
C PHE A 141 -11.10 -2.81 29.60
N LYS A 142 -9.85 -2.64 29.14
CA LYS A 142 -9.28 -3.46 28.05
C LYS A 142 -9.29 -4.95 28.41
N ALA A 143 -8.89 -5.30 29.65
CA ALA A 143 -8.96 -6.67 30.14
C ALA A 143 -10.40 -7.19 30.15
N ALA A 144 -11.35 -6.46 30.74
CA ALA A 144 -12.76 -6.84 30.76
C ALA A 144 -13.32 -7.07 29.35
N THR A 145 -12.94 -6.26 28.36
CA THR A 145 -13.36 -6.44 26.96
C THR A 145 -12.85 -7.77 26.37
N LEU A 146 -11.61 -8.16 26.69
CA LEU A 146 -11.03 -9.43 26.24
C LEU A 146 -11.72 -10.64 26.88
N ARG A 147 -12.26 -10.50 28.09
CA ARG A 147 -13.05 -11.53 28.76
C ARG A 147 -14.31 -11.88 27.97
N ASP A 148 -14.97 -10.86 27.44
CA ASP A 148 -16.25 -11.00 26.74
C ASP A 148 -16.06 -11.54 25.30
N ASP A 149 -14.82 -11.59 24.80
CA ASP A 149 -14.46 -12.25 23.55
C ASP A 149 -14.39 -13.78 23.74
N GLN A 150 -15.46 -14.47 23.35
CA GLN A 150 -15.66 -15.92 23.55
C GLN A 150 -14.53 -16.82 23.03
N ASN A 151 -13.70 -16.31 22.11
CA ASN A 151 -12.61 -17.06 21.50
C ASN A 151 -11.23 -16.70 22.07
N PHE A 152 -11.11 -15.67 22.90
CA PHE A 152 -9.80 -15.16 23.31
C PHE A 152 -8.99 -16.15 24.16
N PHE A 153 -9.67 -16.91 25.03
CA PHE A 153 -9.08 -17.89 25.94
C PHE A 153 -9.16 -19.34 25.43
N LYS A 154 -9.61 -19.58 24.19
CA LYS A 154 -9.66 -20.91 23.58
C LYS A 154 -8.54 -21.04 22.52
N PRO A 155 -7.72 -22.11 22.52
CA PRO A 155 -7.72 -23.28 23.42
C PRO A 155 -6.95 -23.08 24.74
N VAL A 156 -7.29 -23.89 25.75
CA VAL A 156 -6.70 -23.91 27.11
C VAL A 156 -5.18 -24.11 27.10
N SER A 157 -4.64 -24.77 26.07
CA SER A 157 -3.21 -25.04 25.94
C SER A 157 -2.35 -23.79 25.76
N GLN A 158 -2.96 -22.63 25.46
CA GLN A 158 -2.29 -21.35 25.27
C GLN A 158 -2.83 -20.29 26.23
N LEU A 159 -2.91 -20.61 27.54
CA LEU A 159 -3.23 -19.61 28.56
C LEU A 159 -2.26 -18.44 28.47
N LYS A 160 -2.79 -17.28 28.07
CA LYS A 160 -2.04 -16.02 28.00
C LYS A 160 -1.87 -15.47 29.41
N THR A 161 -0.92 -16.03 30.15
CA THR A 161 -0.58 -15.66 31.53
C THR A 161 -0.41 -14.15 31.72
N SER A 162 0.18 -13.47 30.74
CA SER A 162 0.35 -12.01 30.72
C SER A 162 -0.96 -11.22 30.82
N VAL A 163 -2.07 -11.79 30.33
CA VAL A 163 -3.42 -11.20 30.38
C VAL A 163 -4.20 -11.71 31.59
N ILE A 164 -4.03 -12.98 31.98
CA ILE A 164 -4.75 -13.58 33.12
C ILE A 164 -4.44 -12.86 34.44
N VAL A 165 -3.22 -12.34 34.59
CA VAL A 165 -2.80 -11.57 35.78
C VAL A 165 -3.76 -10.41 36.10
N TRP A 166 -4.41 -9.81 35.10
CA TRP A 166 -5.35 -8.70 35.27
C TRP A 166 -6.68 -9.10 35.95
N TYR A 167 -6.94 -10.41 36.09
CA TYR A 167 -8.15 -10.92 36.74
C TYR A 167 -7.89 -11.42 38.16
N LEU A 168 -6.63 -11.47 38.61
CA LEU A 168 -6.26 -11.97 39.95
C LEU A 168 -6.80 -11.10 41.10
N THR A 169 -7.26 -9.89 40.80
CA THR A 169 -7.96 -9.04 41.77
C THR A 169 -9.40 -9.50 42.02
N ASN A 170 -9.97 -10.31 41.12
CA ASN A 170 -11.36 -10.76 41.16
C ASN A 170 -11.46 -12.21 41.70
N PRO A 171 -12.37 -12.48 42.64
CA PRO A 171 -12.63 -13.85 43.12
C PRO A 171 -13.24 -14.77 42.07
N LEU A 172 -13.76 -14.22 40.95
CA LEU A 172 -14.33 -15.00 39.85
C LEU A 172 -13.35 -15.14 38.68
N PRO A 173 -13.27 -16.33 38.05
CA PRO A 173 -12.40 -16.54 36.91
C PRO A 173 -12.89 -15.74 35.68
N PRO A 174 -11.97 -15.35 34.77
CA PRO A 174 -12.35 -14.65 33.54
C PRO A 174 -13.27 -15.49 32.64
N CYS A 175 -13.10 -16.80 32.62
CA CYS A 175 -14.01 -17.71 31.91
C CYS A 175 -13.95 -19.11 32.54
N HIS A 176 -14.96 -19.94 32.27
CA HIS A 176 -15.06 -21.31 32.81
C HIS A 176 -13.80 -22.16 32.54
N VAL A 177 -13.16 -21.96 31.40
CA VAL A 177 -11.93 -22.66 31.00
C VAL A 177 -10.77 -22.38 31.94
N VAL A 178 -10.69 -21.16 32.49
CA VAL A 178 -9.64 -20.72 33.43
C VAL A 178 -10.06 -20.99 34.88
N GLY A 179 -11.27 -21.49 35.11
CA GLY A 179 -11.80 -21.80 36.45
C GLY A 179 -11.09 -22.97 37.14
N HIS A 180 -10.48 -23.87 36.36
CA HIS A 180 -9.80 -25.07 36.84
C HIS A 180 -8.37 -25.13 36.28
N LEU A 181 -7.36 -25.00 37.14
CA LEU A 181 -5.95 -24.86 36.75
C LEU A 181 -5.08 -26.00 37.27
N THR A 182 -4.12 -26.48 36.48
CA THR A 182 -3.13 -27.47 36.96
C THR A 182 -2.10 -26.84 37.91
N ALA A 183 -1.37 -27.64 38.70
CA ALA A 183 -0.33 -27.14 39.61
C ALA A 183 0.72 -26.25 38.89
N SER A 184 1.15 -26.66 37.70
CA SER A 184 2.09 -25.88 36.88
C SER A 184 1.52 -24.54 36.43
N GLN A 185 0.23 -24.48 36.10
CA GLN A 185 -0.47 -23.24 35.75
C GLN A 185 -0.67 -22.36 36.98
N VAL A 186 -0.98 -22.93 38.15
CA VAL A 186 -1.10 -22.20 39.41
C VAL A 186 0.21 -21.53 39.78
N LYS A 187 1.33 -22.25 39.73
CA LYS A 187 2.67 -21.70 39.98
C LYS A 187 3.01 -20.56 39.02
N SER A 188 2.65 -20.69 37.75
CA SER A 188 2.92 -19.66 36.72
C SER A 188 2.02 -18.41 36.85
N ILE A 189 0.72 -18.61 37.07
CA ILE A 189 -0.29 -17.54 37.11
C ILE A 189 -0.30 -16.85 38.47
N TRP A 190 -0.37 -17.61 39.55
CA TRP A 190 -0.53 -17.08 40.91
C TRP A 190 0.79 -16.93 41.66
N GLY A 191 1.83 -17.69 41.28
CA GLY A 191 3.07 -17.72 42.03
C GLY A 191 2.93 -18.47 43.36
N ILE A 192 2.00 -19.43 43.43
CA ILE A 192 1.77 -20.29 44.60
C ILE A 192 2.54 -21.60 44.36
N THR A 193 3.34 -22.04 45.33
CA THR A 193 4.12 -23.28 45.25
C THR A 193 3.27 -24.50 45.60
N GLU A 194 3.74 -25.71 45.26
CA GLU A 194 3.04 -26.95 45.64
C GLU A 194 2.98 -27.11 47.16
N GLU A 195 4.04 -26.75 47.88
CA GLU A 195 4.09 -26.73 49.36
C GLU A 195 2.97 -25.83 49.96
N GLU A 196 2.80 -24.63 49.42
CA GLU A 196 1.73 -23.69 49.83
C GLU A 196 0.33 -24.20 49.47
N LEU A 197 0.22 -25.00 48.41
CA LEU A 197 -1.03 -25.67 48.04
C LEU A 197 -1.30 -26.88 48.95
N GLU A 198 -0.29 -27.60 49.41
CA GLU A 198 -0.43 -28.73 50.32
C GLU A 198 -0.87 -28.26 51.72
N GLU A 199 -0.22 -27.22 52.27
CA GLU A 199 -0.61 -26.58 53.54
C GLU A 199 -2.09 -26.18 53.59
N MET A 200 -2.66 -25.76 52.46
CA MET A 200 -4.07 -25.38 52.33
C MET A 200 -5.03 -26.52 52.68
N TYR A 201 -4.74 -27.74 52.22
CA TYR A 201 -5.68 -28.83 52.43
C TYR A 201 -5.55 -29.43 53.81
N PHE A 202 -4.35 -29.39 54.42
CA PHE A 202 -4.19 -29.82 55.82
C PHE A 202 -4.96 -28.91 56.81
N ASP A 203 -5.21 -27.65 56.45
CA ASP A 203 -5.98 -26.68 57.26
C ASP A 203 -7.51 -26.91 57.14
N ASP A 204 -8.01 -27.38 55.99
CA ASP A 204 -9.45 -27.60 55.74
C ASP A 204 -9.91 -29.06 56.01
N THR A 205 -9.01 -30.06 56.08
CA THR A 205 -9.36 -31.46 56.33
C THR A 205 -9.22 -31.85 57.81
N VAL A 206 -10.14 -31.37 58.65
CA VAL A 206 -10.34 -32.00 59.98
C VAL A 206 -11.26 -33.23 59.89
N ASP A 207 -12.06 -33.42 58.82
CA ASP A 207 -13.10 -34.47 58.83
C ASP A 207 -13.35 -35.30 57.55
N ARG A 208 -12.48 -35.29 56.53
CA ARG A 208 -12.57 -36.29 55.43
C ARG A 208 -11.20 -36.70 54.88
N PRO A 209 -10.74 -37.92 55.15
CA PRO A 209 -9.53 -38.47 54.54
C PRO A 209 -9.91 -39.17 53.24
N GLU A 210 -10.36 -38.44 52.22
CA GLU A 210 -10.58 -39.06 50.92
C GLU A 210 -10.41 -38.03 49.79
N ILE A 211 -9.38 -38.30 48.98
CA ILE A 211 -9.03 -37.74 47.67
C ILE A 211 -8.08 -36.54 47.69
N PHE A 212 -6.80 -36.82 47.44
CA PHE A 212 -5.85 -35.87 46.87
C PHE A 212 -5.17 -36.46 45.63
N PRO A 213 -4.87 -35.65 44.60
CA PRO A 213 -5.44 -34.35 44.26
C PRO A 213 -6.46 -34.48 43.12
N LEU A 214 -7.52 -33.68 43.15
CA LEU A 214 -8.13 -33.23 41.90
C LEU A 214 -6.98 -32.64 41.06
N CYS A 215 -6.70 -33.17 39.86
CA CYS A 215 -5.60 -32.69 38.99
C CYS A 215 -5.70 -31.19 38.62
N HIS A 216 -6.74 -30.50 39.10
CA HIS A 216 -7.05 -29.11 38.84
C HIS A 216 -7.52 -28.41 40.13
N TYR A 217 -7.05 -27.19 40.34
CA TYR A 217 -7.39 -26.30 41.44
C TYR A 217 -8.43 -25.27 40.99
N GLU A 218 -9.41 -25.00 41.84
CA GLU A 218 -10.49 -24.04 41.57
C GLU A 218 -10.04 -22.60 41.83
N TRP A 219 -10.39 -21.68 40.92
CA TRP A 219 -10.04 -20.24 41.01
C TRP A 219 -10.43 -19.59 42.33
N SER A 220 -11.64 -19.88 42.84
CA SER A 220 -12.16 -19.31 44.08
C SER A 220 -11.28 -19.67 45.29
N ARG A 221 -10.83 -20.93 45.38
CA ARG A 221 -9.91 -21.43 46.42
C ARG A 221 -8.51 -20.87 46.26
N LEU A 222 -8.01 -20.76 45.04
CA LEU A 222 -6.71 -20.11 44.78
C LEU A 222 -6.73 -18.65 45.22
N TYR A 223 -7.84 -17.94 45.01
CA TYR A 223 -8.00 -16.57 45.45
C TYR A 223 -7.93 -16.43 46.98
N THR A 224 -8.58 -17.31 47.74
CA THR A 224 -8.52 -17.26 49.23
C THR A 224 -7.12 -17.53 49.75
N VAL A 225 -6.40 -18.48 49.16
CA VAL A 225 -5.00 -18.80 49.49
C VAL A 225 -4.08 -17.62 49.17
N PHE A 226 -4.29 -17.02 48.00
CA PHE A 226 -3.51 -15.87 47.57
C PHE A 226 -3.74 -14.65 48.47
N LEU A 227 -4.97 -14.45 48.96
CA LEU A 227 -5.28 -13.45 49.98
C LEU A 227 -4.56 -13.73 51.31
N LYS A 228 -4.58 -14.99 51.80
CA LYS A 228 -3.86 -15.41 53.02
C LYS A 228 -2.36 -15.14 52.87
N LYS A 229 -1.74 -15.58 51.76
CA LYS A 229 -0.31 -15.42 51.44
C LYS A 229 0.17 -13.97 51.52
N HIS A 230 -0.65 -13.03 51.09
CA HIS A 230 -0.30 -11.62 51.07
C HIS A 230 -0.80 -10.83 52.30
N GLY A 231 -1.51 -11.46 53.24
CA GLY A 231 -1.99 -10.80 54.46
C GLY A 231 -3.16 -9.84 54.23
N GLY A 232 -4.00 -10.12 53.23
CA GLY A 232 -5.25 -9.39 52.96
C GLY A 232 -5.36 -8.75 51.58
N ILE A 233 -6.50 -8.10 51.32
CA ILE A 233 -6.87 -7.60 49.99
C ILE A 233 -5.95 -6.47 49.49
N ILE A 234 -5.59 -5.52 50.35
CA ILE A 234 -4.78 -4.36 49.96
C ILE A 234 -3.35 -4.78 49.57
N PRO A 235 -2.60 -5.55 50.38
CA PRO A 235 -1.27 -6.03 49.96
C PRO A 235 -1.31 -6.93 48.72
N MET A 236 -2.31 -7.81 48.62
CA MET A 236 -2.51 -8.68 47.45
C MET A 236 -2.73 -7.87 46.18
N GLN A 237 -3.66 -6.91 46.20
CA GLN A 237 -3.91 -6.05 45.04
C GLN A 237 -2.66 -5.23 44.67
N ASN A 238 -1.91 -4.70 45.63
CA ASN A 238 -0.65 -3.99 45.36
C ASN A 238 0.38 -4.90 44.66
N TYR A 239 0.46 -6.17 45.06
CA TYR A 239 1.31 -7.16 44.40
C TYR A 239 0.84 -7.45 42.96
N VAL A 240 -0.46 -7.69 42.76
CA VAL A 240 -1.05 -7.96 41.43
C VAL A 240 -0.82 -6.79 40.49
N LEU A 241 -1.08 -5.56 40.95
CA LEU A 241 -0.95 -4.38 40.10
C LEU A 241 0.51 -4.14 39.64
N LYS A 242 1.51 -4.49 40.46
CA LYS A 242 2.92 -4.49 40.03
C LYS A 242 3.19 -5.51 38.91
N ARG A 243 2.56 -6.68 38.94
CA ARG A 243 2.63 -7.65 37.81
C ARG A 243 1.85 -7.15 36.60
N CYS A 244 0.66 -6.58 36.77
CA CYS A 244 -0.11 -5.97 35.69
C CYS A 244 0.72 -4.90 34.96
N TYR A 245 1.39 -4.03 35.71
CA TYR A 245 2.25 -3.00 35.14
C TYR A 245 3.36 -3.57 34.25
N ARG A 246 3.99 -4.68 34.64
CA ARG A 246 4.99 -5.38 33.82
C ARG A 246 4.40 -5.97 32.54
N ASN A 247 3.14 -6.43 32.59
CA ASN A 247 2.46 -7.09 31.48
C ASN A 247 1.56 -6.17 30.64
N ARG A 248 1.62 -4.85 30.86
CA ARG A 248 0.75 -3.87 30.17
C ARG A 248 0.82 -3.94 28.65
N GLN A 249 2.03 -4.08 28.08
CA GLN A 249 2.21 -4.10 26.63
C GLN A 249 1.53 -5.31 26.00
N ALA A 250 1.67 -6.48 26.63
CA ALA A 250 0.99 -7.69 26.18
C ALA A 250 -0.55 -7.54 26.21
N LEU A 251 -1.11 -6.87 27.24
CA LEU A 251 -2.54 -6.58 27.27
C LEU A 251 -2.96 -5.70 26.10
N GLU A 252 -2.21 -4.63 25.82
CA GLU A 252 -2.53 -3.71 24.74
C GLU A 252 -2.45 -4.37 23.35
N GLU A 253 -1.44 -5.20 23.12
CA GLU A 253 -1.28 -5.97 21.88
C GLU A 253 -2.45 -6.93 21.68
N HIS A 254 -2.77 -7.71 22.71
CA HIS A 254 -3.90 -8.64 22.66
C HIS A 254 -5.24 -7.95 22.50
N TYR A 255 -5.43 -6.80 23.15
CA TYR A 255 -6.62 -5.97 22.99
C TYR A 255 -6.78 -5.47 21.54
N LYS A 256 -5.69 -4.98 20.93
CA LYS A 256 -5.70 -4.57 19.51
C LYS A 256 -6.04 -5.73 18.57
N LEU A 257 -5.45 -6.91 18.80
CA LEU A 257 -5.72 -8.10 18.00
C LEU A 257 -7.17 -8.58 18.11
N SER A 258 -7.74 -8.58 19.33
CA SER A 258 -9.14 -8.92 19.57
C SER A 258 -10.08 -7.91 18.90
N LEU A 259 -9.81 -6.60 19.03
CA LEU A 259 -10.59 -5.57 18.33
C LEU A 259 -10.55 -5.75 16.81
N HIS A 260 -9.37 -6.00 16.24
CA HIS A 260 -9.19 -6.27 14.82
C HIS A 260 -10.01 -7.49 14.38
N ALA A 261 -9.94 -8.59 15.13
CA ALA A 261 -10.71 -9.81 14.86
C ALA A 261 -12.23 -9.59 14.99
N SER A 262 -12.67 -8.90 16.04
CA SER A 262 -14.08 -8.58 16.30
C SER A 262 -14.68 -7.69 15.21
N ARG A 263 -13.98 -6.63 14.79
CA ARG A 263 -14.41 -5.76 13.70
C ARG A 263 -14.50 -6.51 12.37
N ARG A 264 -13.51 -7.36 12.08
CA ARG A 264 -13.53 -8.24 10.92
C ARG A 264 -14.74 -9.18 10.97
N GLN A 265 -15.02 -9.82 12.10
CA GLN A 265 -16.17 -10.71 12.28
C GLN A 265 -17.50 -9.97 12.09
N LYS A 266 -17.64 -8.77 12.68
CA LYS A 266 -18.83 -7.94 12.51
C LYS A 266 -19.06 -7.56 11.05
N TRP A 267 -17.99 -7.28 10.31
CA TRP A 267 -18.07 -7.02 8.88
C TRP A 267 -18.47 -8.27 8.09
N TYR A 268 -17.93 -9.44 8.43
CA TYR A 268 -18.35 -10.71 7.84
C TYR A 268 -19.83 -11.00 8.05
N GLN A 269 -20.29 -10.90 9.30
CA GLN A 269 -21.69 -11.11 9.63
C GLN A 269 -22.60 -10.19 8.82
N TYR A 270 -22.23 -8.92 8.67
CA TYR A 270 -22.99 -7.99 7.85
C TYR A 270 -23.06 -8.38 6.38
N LEU A 271 -21.97 -8.92 5.82
CA LEU A 271 -21.95 -9.37 4.42
C LEU A 271 -22.73 -10.67 4.20
N GLU A 272 -22.76 -11.55 5.21
CA GLU A 272 -23.44 -12.85 5.16
C GLU A 272 -24.92 -12.78 5.54
N ASP A 273 -25.36 -11.70 6.19
CA ASP A 273 -26.74 -11.49 6.63
C ASP A 273 -27.69 -11.40 5.42
N GLN A 274 -28.49 -12.47 5.25
CA GLN A 274 -29.40 -12.65 4.12
C GLN A 274 -30.64 -11.75 4.21
N ASP A 275 -31.05 -11.36 5.42
CA ASP A 275 -32.30 -10.64 5.67
C ASP A 275 -32.19 -9.13 5.36
N VAL A 276 -30.97 -8.60 5.25
CA VAL A 276 -30.72 -7.15 5.07
C VAL A 276 -30.60 -6.75 3.58
N GLY A 277 -30.61 -7.71 2.64
CA GLY A 277 -30.49 -7.41 1.21
C GLY A 277 -29.06 -7.08 0.74
N ASN A 278 -28.04 -7.39 1.57
CA ASN A 278 -26.64 -7.05 1.32
C ASN A 278 -25.97 -7.85 0.18
N ARG A 279 -26.70 -8.78 -0.46
CA ARG A 279 -26.20 -9.59 -1.57
C ARG A 279 -25.82 -8.74 -2.78
N GLU A 280 -26.52 -7.63 -3.02
CA GLU A 280 -26.20 -6.69 -4.09
C GLU A 280 -24.91 -5.91 -3.80
N ALA A 281 -24.74 -5.44 -2.55
CA ALA A 281 -23.51 -4.79 -2.11
C ALA A 281 -22.32 -5.76 -2.14
N LEU A 282 -22.49 -6.99 -1.65
CA LEU A 282 -21.47 -8.03 -1.73
C LEU A 282 -21.13 -8.35 -3.18
N LYS A 283 -22.14 -8.53 -4.05
CA LYS A 283 -21.91 -8.77 -5.48
C LYS A 283 -21.17 -7.58 -6.12
N ALA A 284 -21.55 -6.34 -5.82
CA ALA A 284 -20.89 -5.15 -6.33
C ALA A 284 -19.44 -4.98 -5.83
N LEU A 285 -19.14 -5.46 -4.61
CA LEU A 285 -17.79 -5.46 -4.04
C LEU A 285 -16.92 -6.59 -4.63
N THR A 286 -17.51 -7.73 -5.01
CA THR A 286 -16.77 -8.95 -5.35
C THR A 286 -16.68 -9.24 -6.85
N GLU A 287 -17.69 -8.89 -7.64
CA GLU A 287 -17.84 -9.33 -9.04
C GLU A 287 -16.76 -8.80 -9.98
N HIS A 288 -16.25 -7.60 -9.70
CA HIS A 288 -15.23 -6.97 -10.53
C HIS A 288 -13.84 -7.04 -9.90
N MET A 289 -13.64 -7.80 -8.84
CA MET A 289 -12.33 -7.91 -8.18
C MET A 289 -11.61 -9.19 -8.61
N PRO A 290 -10.25 -9.20 -8.63
CA PRO A 290 -9.51 -10.44 -8.86
C PRO A 290 -9.89 -11.46 -7.80
N LYS A 291 -9.97 -12.75 -8.16
CA LYS A 291 -10.25 -13.84 -7.23
C LYS A 291 -9.06 -14.02 -6.28
N VAL A 292 -8.99 -13.22 -5.21
CA VAL A 292 -8.03 -13.36 -4.12
C VAL A 292 -8.76 -13.90 -2.89
N THR A 293 -8.07 -14.71 -2.10
CA THR A 293 -8.56 -15.44 -0.92
C THR A 293 -9.17 -14.58 0.19
N TYR A 294 -9.01 -13.25 0.17
CA TYR A 294 -9.56 -12.32 1.17
C TYR A 294 -10.29 -11.15 0.50
N ILE A 295 -11.48 -11.45 -0.04
CA ILE A 295 -12.21 -10.59 -1.00
C ILE A 295 -12.58 -9.19 -0.47
N TYR A 296 -12.58 -8.97 0.85
CA TYR A 296 -13.16 -7.76 1.47
C TYR A 296 -12.15 -6.88 2.23
N MET A 297 -10.88 -7.31 2.34
CA MET A 297 -9.76 -6.50 2.86
C MET A 297 -9.10 -5.63 1.78
N LEU A 298 -9.65 -5.65 0.56
CA LEU A 298 -9.03 -5.01 -0.61
C LEU A 298 -9.37 -3.52 -0.74
N HIS A 299 -10.38 -3.02 -0.01
CA HIS A 299 -10.77 -1.62 -0.06
C HIS A 299 -10.24 -0.86 1.15
N GLN A 300 -9.61 0.30 0.90
CA GLN A 300 -8.96 1.11 1.93
C GLN A 300 -9.91 1.44 3.09
N ILE A 301 -11.19 1.77 2.80
CA ILE A 301 -12.17 2.12 3.84
C ILE A 301 -12.49 0.93 4.76
N THR A 302 -12.59 -0.30 4.24
CA THR A 302 -12.84 -1.50 5.07
C THR A 302 -11.60 -1.87 5.89
N ALA A 303 -10.40 -1.74 5.30
CA ALA A 303 -9.14 -1.92 6.02
C ALA A 303 -9.00 -0.93 7.19
N MET A 304 -9.25 0.36 6.94
CA MET A 304 -9.24 1.41 7.96
C MET A 304 -10.22 1.16 9.11
N TYR A 305 -11.40 0.60 8.81
CA TYR A 305 -12.33 0.19 9.86
C TYR A 305 -11.75 -0.92 10.72
N ILE A 306 -11.23 -1.97 10.11
CA ILE A 306 -10.66 -3.13 10.81
C ILE A 306 -9.49 -2.66 11.70
N ASP A 307 -8.60 -1.82 11.16
CA ASP A 307 -7.47 -1.22 11.88
C ASP A 307 -7.90 -0.22 12.96
N GLY A 308 -9.09 0.38 12.83
CA GLY A 308 -9.67 1.32 13.79
C GLY A 308 -9.29 2.78 13.58
N SER A 309 -8.76 3.12 12.41
CA SER A 309 -8.49 4.51 12.02
C SER A 309 -9.74 5.22 11.47
N LEU A 310 -10.83 4.50 11.22
CA LEU A 310 -12.05 5.05 10.64
C LEU A 310 -12.94 5.75 11.68
N LYS A 311 -13.10 7.08 11.58
CA LYS A 311 -13.83 7.91 12.56
C LYS A 311 -15.32 7.57 12.68
N GLY A 312 -16.00 7.38 11.55
CA GLY A 312 -17.41 6.96 11.51
C GLY A 312 -17.64 5.48 11.79
N GLY A 313 -16.56 4.74 12.08
CA GLY A 313 -16.62 3.32 12.43
C GLY A 313 -17.42 2.50 11.44
N PHE A 314 -18.29 1.63 11.96
CA PHE A 314 -19.05 0.70 11.15
C PHE A 314 -20.10 1.38 10.24
N GLN A 315 -20.60 2.57 10.61
CA GLN A 315 -21.60 3.27 9.79
C GLN A 315 -21.02 3.76 8.46
N THR A 316 -19.78 4.27 8.47
CA THR A 316 -19.07 4.62 7.23
C THR A 316 -18.85 3.40 6.33
N VAL A 317 -18.54 2.23 6.92
CA VAL A 317 -18.38 0.98 6.15
C VAL A 317 -19.69 0.55 5.53
N LYS A 318 -20.79 0.62 6.28
CA LYS A 318 -22.14 0.35 5.77
C LYS A 318 -22.47 1.29 4.62
N ALA A 319 -22.26 2.59 4.80
CA ALA A 319 -22.45 3.60 3.78
C ALA A 319 -21.59 3.36 2.52
N TYR A 320 -20.36 2.86 2.69
CA TYR A 320 -19.50 2.47 1.58
C TYR A 320 -20.06 1.25 0.81
N ALA A 321 -20.55 0.23 1.52
CA ALA A 321 -21.20 -0.93 0.91
C ALA A 321 -22.46 -0.53 0.12
N ASP A 322 -23.30 0.33 0.71
CA ASP A 322 -24.50 0.88 0.06
C ASP A 322 -24.13 1.71 -1.17
N PHE A 323 -23.05 2.49 -1.09
CA PHE A 323 -22.50 3.22 -2.23
C PHE A 323 -22.11 2.27 -3.37
N CYS A 324 -21.37 1.19 -3.10
CA CYS A 324 -20.95 0.25 -4.14
C CYS A 324 -22.15 -0.36 -4.88
N ALA A 325 -23.20 -0.76 -4.15
CA ALA A 325 -24.44 -1.27 -4.75
C ALA A 325 -25.11 -0.20 -5.65
N LYS A 326 -25.37 0.99 -5.09
CA LYS A 326 -26.03 2.10 -5.82
C LYS A 326 -25.23 2.55 -7.04
N PHE A 327 -23.92 2.66 -6.88
CA PHE A 327 -23.02 3.11 -7.92
C PHE A 327 -22.97 2.12 -9.07
N LYS A 328 -22.96 0.82 -8.78
CA LYS A 328 -23.03 -0.21 -9.81
C LYS A 328 -24.33 -0.11 -10.62
N SER A 329 -25.48 -0.07 -9.95
CA SER A 329 -26.77 0.09 -10.64
C SER A 329 -26.82 1.38 -11.48
N TRP A 330 -26.27 2.48 -10.96
CA TRP A 330 -26.17 3.74 -11.69
C TRP A 330 -25.28 3.64 -12.93
N VAL A 331 -24.12 2.98 -12.83
CA VAL A 331 -23.22 2.74 -13.98
C VAL A 331 -23.89 1.86 -15.02
N GLU A 332 -24.57 0.78 -14.60
CA GLU A 332 -25.30 -0.12 -15.48
C GLU A 332 -26.45 0.61 -16.21
N GLU A 333 -27.28 1.36 -15.50
CA GLU A 333 -28.38 2.15 -16.07
C GLU A 333 -27.87 3.17 -17.11
N LYS A 334 -26.82 3.92 -16.77
CA LYS A 334 -26.19 4.88 -17.69
C LYS A 334 -25.56 4.20 -18.90
N SER A 335 -24.98 3.01 -18.72
CA SER A 335 -24.37 2.22 -19.79
C SER A 335 -25.37 1.64 -20.78
N VAL A 336 -26.60 1.36 -20.34
CA VAL A 336 -27.68 0.79 -21.17
C VAL A 336 -28.45 1.89 -21.91
N GLY A 337 -28.65 3.06 -21.29
CA GLY A 337 -29.54 4.11 -21.82
C GLY A 337 -28.88 5.29 -22.54
N VAL A 338 -27.63 5.65 -22.23
CA VAL A 338 -27.04 6.94 -22.67
C VAL A 338 -25.70 6.78 -23.38
N TRP A 339 -24.96 5.71 -23.09
CA TRP A 339 -23.56 5.55 -23.50
C TRP A 339 -23.41 4.39 -24.49
N PRO A 340 -22.64 4.50 -25.59
CA PRO A 340 -22.44 3.38 -26.52
C PRO A 340 -21.91 2.15 -25.76
N PRO A 341 -22.31 0.92 -26.14
CA PRO A 341 -22.27 -0.24 -25.25
C PRO A 341 -20.83 -0.57 -24.85
N ARG A 342 -20.48 -0.21 -23.60
CA ARG A 342 -19.31 -0.75 -22.90
C ARG A 342 -19.76 -2.02 -22.23
N LEU A 343 -19.33 -3.16 -22.76
CA LEU A 343 -19.75 -4.46 -22.24
C LEU A 343 -18.55 -5.22 -21.69
N GLY A 344 -18.82 -6.06 -20.69
CA GLY A 344 -17.85 -6.98 -20.11
C GLY A 344 -16.71 -6.29 -19.37
N GLU A 345 -15.47 -6.69 -19.70
CA GLU A 345 -14.27 -6.36 -18.91
C GLU A 345 -13.93 -4.87 -18.84
N ILE A 346 -14.29 -4.09 -19.87
CA ILE A 346 -13.96 -2.65 -19.92
C ILE A 346 -14.79 -1.89 -18.87
N LEU A 347 -16.08 -2.20 -18.76
CA LEU A 347 -16.95 -1.59 -17.76
C LEU A 347 -16.51 -1.99 -16.34
N ALA A 348 -16.15 -3.26 -16.16
CA ALA A 348 -15.61 -3.76 -14.90
C ALA A 348 -14.31 -3.04 -14.49
N GLN A 349 -13.43 -2.75 -15.45
CA GLN A 349 -12.21 -1.99 -15.18
C GLN A 349 -12.50 -0.52 -14.83
N ASP A 350 -13.43 0.13 -15.53
CA ASP A 350 -13.82 1.52 -15.22
C ASP A 350 -14.41 1.63 -13.81
N TYR A 351 -15.22 0.65 -13.42
CA TYR A 351 -15.76 0.54 -12.07
C TYR A 351 -14.64 0.37 -11.03
N ARG A 352 -13.68 -0.53 -11.26
CA ARG A 352 -12.50 -0.69 -10.38
C ARG A 352 -11.70 0.60 -10.24
N ASP A 353 -11.37 1.25 -11.36
CA ASP A 353 -10.59 2.48 -11.38
C ASP A 353 -11.29 3.60 -10.60
N ALA A 354 -12.63 3.68 -10.70
CA ALA A 354 -13.44 4.63 -9.95
C ALA A 354 -13.44 4.32 -8.44
N LEU A 355 -13.59 3.06 -8.04
CA LEU A 355 -13.52 2.66 -6.63
C LEU A 355 -12.14 2.98 -6.03
N ASP A 356 -11.06 2.71 -6.76
CA ASP A 356 -9.70 3.03 -6.32
C ASP A 356 -9.50 4.53 -6.15
N TYR A 357 -9.98 5.34 -7.09
CA TYR A 357 -9.93 6.80 -7.00
C TYR A 357 -10.70 7.33 -5.79
N VAL A 358 -11.93 6.85 -5.58
CA VAL A 358 -12.79 7.25 -4.47
C VAL A 358 -12.15 6.88 -3.14
N ASN A 359 -11.64 5.65 -3.00
CA ASN A 359 -10.94 5.20 -1.79
C ASN A 359 -9.71 6.06 -1.48
N LYS A 360 -8.84 6.32 -2.47
CA LYS A 360 -7.65 7.17 -2.27
C LYS A 360 -8.01 8.60 -1.87
N THR A 361 -9.05 9.16 -2.48
CA THR A 361 -9.44 10.56 -2.26
C THR A 361 -10.17 10.77 -0.94
N LEU A 362 -10.99 9.81 -0.52
CA LEU A 362 -11.82 9.92 0.68
C LEU A 362 -11.22 9.26 1.91
N ALA A 363 -10.17 8.45 1.79
CA ALA A 363 -9.51 7.83 2.95
C ALA A 363 -9.12 8.85 4.02
N THR A 364 -8.39 9.91 3.66
CA THR A 364 -7.98 10.96 4.61
C THR A 364 -9.16 11.65 5.27
N VAL A 365 -10.23 11.90 4.50
CA VAL A 365 -11.46 12.50 5.02
C VAL A 365 -12.19 11.55 5.98
N ALA A 366 -12.13 10.24 5.72
CA ALA A 366 -12.77 9.22 6.53
C ALA A 366 -12.08 9.00 7.88
N GLU A 367 -10.80 9.39 8.02
CA GLU A 367 -10.09 9.44 9.31
C GLU A 367 -10.60 10.57 10.21
N GLU A 368 -11.14 11.65 9.62
CA GLU A 368 -11.54 12.85 10.34
C GLU A 368 -13.04 12.88 10.66
N ARG A 369 -13.88 12.34 9.76
CA ARG A 369 -15.34 12.38 9.88
C ARG A 369 -16.04 11.12 9.38
N GLU A 370 -17.29 10.96 9.79
CA GLU A 370 -18.20 9.96 9.23
C GLU A 370 -18.60 10.34 7.79
N LEU A 371 -18.66 9.33 6.91
CA LEU A 371 -19.03 9.50 5.50
C LEU A 371 -20.32 8.71 5.21
N CYS A 372 -21.22 9.34 4.46
CA CYS A 372 -22.44 8.71 3.96
C CYS A 372 -22.29 8.26 2.49
N ALA A 373 -23.19 7.40 2.01
CA ALA A 373 -23.16 6.86 0.65
C ALA A 373 -23.10 7.97 -0.43
N GLU A 374 -23.82 9.06 -0.19
CA GLU A 374 -23.86 10.24 -1.06
C GLU A 374 -22.50 10.94 -1.17
N SER A 375 -21.69 10.94 -0.11
CA SER A 375 -20.33 11.50 -0.15
C SER A 375 -19.42 10.73 -1.10
N PHE A 376 -19.59 9.40 -1.16
CA PHE A 376 -18.87 8.55 -2.10
C PHE A 376 -19.38 8.75 -3.54
N MET A 377 -20.70 8.78 -3.75
CA MET A 377 -21.32 9.02 -5.06
C MET A 377 -20.86 10.34 -5.71
N ARG A 378 -20.82 11.44 -4.94
CA ARG A 378 -20.36 12.75 -5.42
C ARG A 378 -18.92 12.76 -5.95
N LYS A 379 -18.09 11.79 -5.56
CA LYS A 379 -16.73 11.60 -6.09
C LYS A 379 -16.70 10.61 -7.26
N ALA A 380 -17.51 9.56 -7.19
CA ALA A 380 -17.53 8.49 -8.18
C ALA A 380 -18.19 8.91 -9.51
N CYS A 381 -19.36 9.56 -9.46
CA CYS A 381 -20.12 9.91 -10.67
C CYS A 381 -19.33 10.85 -11.62
N PRO A 382 -18.75 11.97 -11.14
CA PRO A 382 -17.98 12.86 -12.03
C PRO A 382 -16.73 12.18 -12.62
N PHE A 383 -16.13 11.23 -11.90
CA PHE A 383 -14.99 10.48 -12.41
C PHE A 383 -15.39 9.61 -13.62
N ILE A 384 -16.50 8.89 -13.50
CA ILE A 384 -17.02 8.04 -14.58
C ILE A 384 -17.54 8.87 -15.77
N GLU A 385 -18.14 10.03 -15.52
CA GLU A 385 -18.55 10.97 -16.58
C GLU A 385 -17.35 11.48 -17.40
N LYS A 386 -16.25 11.86 -16.74
CA LYS A 386 -15.00 12.27 -17.44
C LYS A 386 -14.39 11.11 -18.23
N LEU A 387 -14.38 9.90 -17.64
CA LEU A 387 -13.94 8.70 -18.34
C LEU A 387 -14.82 8.45 -19.57
N HIS A 388 -16.11 8.81 -19.47
CA HIS A 388 -17.03 8.80 -20.60
C HIS A 388 -16.74 9.77 -21.71
N GLU A 389 -16.42 11.01 -21.38
CA GLU A 389 -16.00 11.98 -22.37
C GLU A 389 -14.76 11.52 -23.15
N VAL A 390 -13.75 10.98 -22.46
CA VAL A 390 -12.56 10.43 -23.11
C VAL A 390 -12.93 9.28 -24.05
N TRP A 391 -13.80 8.37 -23.60
CA TRP A 391 -14.22 7.25 -24.42
C TRP A 391 -15.01 7.67 -25.66
N LEU A 392 -15.92 8.64 -25.55
CA LEU A 392 -16.65 9.18 -26.71
C LEU A 392 -15.66 9.75 -27.73
N TRP A 393 -14.73 10.58 -27.26
CA TRP A 393 -13.68 11.12 -28.11
C TRP A 393 -12.84 10.03 -28.79
N GLN A 394 -12.46 8.97 -28.05
CA GLN A 394 -11.72 7.84 -28.61
C GLN A 394 -12.48 7.12 -29.74
N ASN A 395 -13.81 7.10 -29.70
CA ASN A 395 -14.65 6.34 -30.65
C ASN A 395 -15.28 7.21 -31.76
N GLN A 396 -14.96 8.51 -31.84
CA GLN A 396 -15.54 9.44 -32.84
C GLN A 396 -15.46 8.93 -34.30
N HIS A 397 -14.40 8.18 -34.64
CA HIS A 397 -14.18 7.63 -35.99
C HIS A 397 -14.36 6.10 -36.07
N GLY A 398 -15.07 5.51 -35.10
CA GLY A 398 -15.34 4.08 -35.04
C GLY A 398 -14.24 3.24 -34.38
N THR A 399 -14.54 1.96 -34.16
CA THR A 399 -13.73 1.05 -33.33
C THR A 399 -12.40 0.65 -33.97
N ALA A 400 -12.36 0.48 -35.30
CA ALA A 400 -11.14 0.17 -36.05
C ALA A 400 -10.13 1.34 -35.96
N TYR A 401 -10.61 2.57 -36.20
CA TYR A 401 -9.81 3.78 -36.08
C TYR A 401 -9.26 3.96 -34.67
N ARG A 402 -10.12 3.76 -33.65
CA ARG A 402 -9.68 3.79 -32.24
C ARG A 402 -8.56 2.79 -31.97
N LYS A 403 -8.72 1.54 -32.41
CA LYS A 403 -7.70 0.49 -32.17
C LYS A 403 -6.35 0.87 -32.79
N GLU A 404 -6.38 1.53 -33.95
CA GLU A 404 -5.19 1.96 -34.66
C GLU A 404 -4.51 3.19 -34.02
N HIS A 405 -5.26 4.25 -33.75
CA HIS A 405 -4.69 5.56 -33.40
C HIS A 405 -4.84 5.95 -31.93
N ARG A 406 -5.97 5.58 -31.31
CA ARG A 406 -6.40 6.00 -29.96
C ARG A 406 -6.66 4.81 -29.03
N SER A 407 -5.82 3.78 -29.05
CA SER A 407 -6.08 2.55 -28.30
C SER A 407 -6.20 2.83 -26.79
N SER A 408 -7.17 2.18 -26.11
CA SER A 408 -7.45 2.45 -24.69
C SER A 408 -6.24 2.23 -23.79
N MET A 409 -5.37 1.28 -24.12
CA MET A 409 -4.12 1.03 -23.42
C MET A 409 -3.17 2.23 -23.49
N LEU A 410 -3.03 2.86 -24.66
CA LEU A 410 -2.13 4.00 -24.84
C LEU A 410 -2.71 5.27 -24.21
N VAL A 411 -4.01 5.51 -24.36
CA VAL A 411 -4.67 6.68 -23.76
C VAL A 411 -4.58 6.64 -22.23
N ARG A 412 -4.84 5.47 -21.61
CA ARG A 412 -4.78 5.31 -20.14
C ARG A 412 -3.40 5.53 -19.55
N ARG A 413 -2.34 5.30 -20.32
CA ARG A 413 -0.94 5.47 -19.90
C ARG A 413 -0.45 6.91 -19.98
N HIS A 414 -1.13 7.78 -20.73
CA HIS A 414 -0.70 9.17 -20.90
C HIS A 414 -0.95 9.99 -19.63
N ASP A 415 0.01 10.81 -19.20
CA ASP A 415 -0.09 11.55 -17.93
C ASP A 415 -1.30 12.50 -17.88
N CYS A 416 -1.63 13.13 -19.00
CA CYS A 416 -2.77 14.03 -19.08
C CYS A 416 -4.11 13.30 -18.91
N TYR A 417 -4.19 11.99 -19.20
CA TYR A 417 -5.39 11.19 -18.92
C TYR A 417 -5.63 11.09 -17.41
N ARG A 418 -4.62 10.68 -16.64
CA ARG A 418 -4.72 10.58 -15.18
C ARG A 418 -5.04 11.93 -14.55
N LYS A 419 -4.31 12.98 -14.95
CA LYS A 419 -4.53 14.35 -14.45
C LYS A 419 -5.92 14.87 -14.76
N TYR A 420 -6.46 14.55 -15.95
CA TYR A 420 -7.81 14.93 -16.33
C TYR A 420 -8.86 14.24 -15.45
N LEU A 421 -8.76 12.92 -15.27
CA LEU A 421 -9.71 12.19 -14.44
C LEU A 421 -9.71 12.68 -12.98
N GLU A 422 -8.51 12.89 -12.41
CA GLU A 422 -8.34 13.32 -11.02
C GLU A 422 -8.80 14.77 -10.79
N ASN A 423 -8.39 15.72 -11.64
CA ASN A 423 -8.60 17.15 -11.41
C ASN A 423 -9.78 17.75 -12.18
N GLY A 424 -10.21 17.11 -13.27
CA GLY A 424 -11.29 17.59 -14.14
C GLY A 424 -10.95 18.85 -14.95
N ARG A 425 -9.66 19.19 -15.11
CA ARG A 425 -9.27 20.38 -15.88
C ARG A 425 -9.36 20.12 -17.38
N LEU A 426 -10.17 20.89 -18.09
CA LEU A 426 -10.34 20.77 -19.55
C LEU A 426 -9.03 20.96 -20.32
N GLU A 427 -8.08 21.72 -19.79
CA GLU A 427 -6.74 21.86 -20.37
C GLU A 427 -5.98 20.53 -20.47
N ASP A 428 -6.10 19.67 -19.45
CA ASP A 428 -5.46 18.36 -19.43
C ASP A 428 -6.12 17.45 -20.48
N PHE A 429 -7.43 17.53 -20.65
CA PHE A 429 -8.14 16.81 -21.71
C PHE A 429 -7.80 17.32 -23.11
N ALA A 430 -7.72 18.64 -23.30
CA ALA A 430 -7.31 19.25 -24.56
C ALA A 430 -5.88 18.83 -24.95
N LYS A 431 -4.94 18.83 -24.01
CA LYS A 431 -3.57 18.34 -24.24
C LYS A 431 -3.53 16.87 -24.64
N LEU A 432 -4.30 16.03 -23.95
CA LEU A 432 -4.46 14.61 -24.30
C LEU A 432 -5.00 14.46 -25.73
N ARG A 433 -6.07 15.18 -26.06
CA ARG A 433 -6.71 15.13 -27.37
C ARG A 433 -5.75 15.55 -28.49
N MET A 434 -5.11 16.72 -28.34
CA MET A 434 -4.17 17.26 -29.31
C MET A 434 -2.98 16.32 -29.54
N TYR A 435 -2.46 15.66 -28.49
CA TYR A 435 -1.36 14.70 -28.62
C TYR A 435 -1.73 13.56 -29.59
N PHE A 436 -2.90 12.95 -29.41
CA PHE A 436 -3.35 11.84 -30.26
C PHE A 436 -3.79 12.29 -31.66
N GLU A 437 -4.40 13.48 -31.80
CA GLU A 437 -4.72 14.05 -33.12
C GLU A 437 -3.43 14.35 -33.93
N ARG A 438 -2.38 14.87 -33.31
CA ARG A 438 -1.07 15.06 -33.97
C ARG A 438 -0.43 13.75 -34.36
N ARG A 439 -0.62 12.71 -33.56
CA ARG A 439 -0.17 11.35 -33.87
C ARG A 439 -0.88 10.78 -35.09
N GLU A 440 -2.16 11.09 -35.27
CA GLU A 440 -2.91 10.72 -36.48
C GLU A 440 -2.33 11.38 -37.72
N VAL A 441 -1.95 12.65 -37.64
CA VAL A 441 -1.27 13.37 -38.74
C VAL A 441 0.04 12.67 -39.13
N LEU A 442 0.88 12.31 -38.15
CA LEU A 442 2.12 11.56 -38.40
C LEU A 442 1.84 10.20 -39.06
N SER A 443 0.85 9.47 -38.54
CA SER A 443 0.50 8.15 -39.06
C SER A 443 -0.07 8.23 -40.47
N HIS A 444 -0.86 9.24 -40.79
CA HIS A 444 -1.40 9.48 -42.12
C HIS A 444 -0.28 9.82 -43.11
N TRP A 445 0.60 10.74 -42.74
CA TRP A 445 1.77 11.09 -43.54
C TRP A 445 2.68 9.89 -43.83
N LEU A 446 2.90 9.02 -42.83
CA LEU A 446 3.68 7.79 -43.03
C LEU A 446 3.01 6.82 -44.01
N LYS A 447 1.68 6.69 -43.97
CA LYS A 447 0.91 5.87 -44.93
C LYS A 447 1.00 6.39 -46.36
N GLU A 448 1.11 7.71 -46.54
CA GLU A 448 1.33 8.31 -47.87
C GLU A 448 2.79 8.13 -48.35
N ASN A 449 3.73 7.89 -47.44
CA ASN A 449 5.17 7.81 -47.72
C ASN A 449 5.75 6.43 -47.41
N LEU A 450 5.03 5.35 -47.75
CA LEU A 450 5.45 3.98 -47.48
C LEU A 450 6.79 3.59 -48.14
N TRP A 451 7.18 4.27 -49.22
CA TRP A 451 8.48 4.08 -49.87
C TRP A 451 9.66 4.32 -48.91
N LEU A 452 9.51 5.21 -47.91
CA LEU A 452 10.52 5.42 -46.86
C LEU A 452 10.71 4.15 -46.01
N VAL A 453 9.64 3.38 -45.79
CA VAL A 453 9.66 2.10 -45.05
C VAL A 453 10.54 1.08 -45.75
N SER A 454 10.48 1.03 -47.08
CA SER A 454 11.28 0.12 -47.89
C SER A 454 12.78 0.49 -47.90
N ILE A 455 13.13 1.77 -47.71
CA ILE A 455 14.51 2.26 -47.81
C ILE A 455 15.21 2.27 -46.45
N LEU A 456 14.55 2.84 -45.43
CA LEU A 456 15.13 3.05 -44.11
C LEU A 456 15.00 1.83 -43.19
N GLY A 457 14.15 0.88 -43.56
CA GLY A 457 13.88 -0.31 -42.76
C GLY A 457 13.10 -0.01 -41.48
N ASP A 458 12.77 -1.07 -40.74
CA ASP A 458 11.85 -1.00 -39.61
C ASP A 458 12.41 -0.22 -38.40
N VAL A 459 13.74 -0.16 -38.26
CA VAL A 459 14.41 0.41 -37.09
C VAL A 459 14.23 1.93 -37.00
N VAL A 460 14.39 2.65 -38.12
CA VAL A 460 14.27 4.12 -38.17
C VAL A 460 12.81 4.57 -38.14
N ILE A 461 11.91 3.75 -38.71
CA ILE A 461 10.49 4.09 -38.85
C ILE A 461 9.66 3.61 -37.66
N ARG A 462 10.24 2.80 -36.78
CA ARG A 462 9.61 2.36 -35.52
C ARG A 462 9.08 3.53 -34.70
N SER A 463 9.85 4.62 -34.66
CA SER A 463 9.56 5.86 -33.94
C SER A 463 8.34 6.63 -34.48
N LEU A 464 7.83 6.25 -35.66
CA LEU A 464 6.66 6.86 -36.32
C LEU A 464 5.41 5.98 -36.24
N ARG A 465 5.49 4.74 -35.74
CA ARG A 465 4.37 3.78 -35.80
C ARG A 465 3.38 3.86 -34.61
N PRO A 466 2.07 3.63 -34.86
CA PRO A 466 1.02 3.66 -33.82
C PRO A 466 1.03 2.61 -32.69
N PRO A 467 1.71 1.44 -32.74
CA PRO A 467 1.74 0.52 -31.59
C PRO A 467 2.87 0.77 -30.59
N MET A 468 3.95 1.47 -30.99
CA MET A 468 5.24 1.46 -30.28
C MET A 468 5.69 2.83 -29.74
N LEU A 469 4.87 3.88 -29.88
CA LEU A 469 4.97 5.07 -29.02
C LEU A 469 4.43 4.73 -27.62
N THR A 470 4.96 3.67 -27.01
CA THR A 470 4.69 3.23 -25.65
C THR A 470 5.47 4.09 -24.68
N PRO A 471 4.88 4.58 -23.58
CA PRO A 471 5.64 5.23 -22.52
C PRO A 471 6.57 4.27 -21.75
N ASP A 472 6.45 2.95 -21.96
CA ASP A 472 7.38 1.93 -21.41
C ASP A 472 8.58 1.65 -22.33
N TYR A 473 8.73 2.38 -23.44
CA TYR A 473 10.06 2.48 -24.05
C TYR A 473 10.86 3.43 -23.16
N THR A 474 11.58 2.88 -22.18
CA THR A 474 12.93 3.42 -21.97
C THR A 474 13.57 3.36 -23.33
N PHE A 475 13.67 4.52 -24.00
CA PHE A 475 14.64 4.71 -25.07
C PHE A 475 15.88 3.92 -24.68
N PRO A 476 16.35 2.95 -25.49
CA PRO A 476 17.64 2.35 -25.27
C PRO A 476 18.65 3.49 -25.41
N VAL A 477 18.90 4.16 -24.29
CA VAL A 477 19.68 5.41 -24.17
C VAL A 477 19.08 6.55 -25.02
N LEU A 478 18.66 7.64 -24.36
CA LEU A 478 18.22 8.93 -24.94
C LEU A 478 19.34 9.66 -25.74
N GLY A 479 20.24 8.94 -26.40
CA GLY A 479 21.45 9.47 -27.00
C GLY A 479 21.64 9.26 -28.50
N SER A 480 20.82 8.46 -29.22
CA SER A 480 21.18 8.09 -30.61
C SER A 480 20.08 8.05 -31.67
N ASP A 481 18.79 8.27 -31.38
CA ASP A 481 17.75 8.40 -32.44
C ASP A 481 17.22 9.85 -32.54
N PRO A 482 17.74 10.67 -33.47
CA PRO A 482 17.32 12.06 -33.65
C PRO A 482 15.86 12.19 -34.11
N VAL A 483 15.32 11.19 -34.81
CA VAL A 483 13.96 11.22 -35.35
C VAL A 483 12.93 11.12 -34.22
N ALA A 484 13.15 10.22 -33.27
CA ALA A 484 12.22 10.01 -32.16
C ALA A 484 12.09 11.23 -31.24
N CYS A 485 13.19 11.94 -30.97
CA CYS A 485 13.18 13.19 -30.21
C CYS A 485 12.37 14.29 -30.89
N LEU A 486 12.49 14.42 -32.22
CA LEU A 486 11.73 15.38 -33.01
C LEU A 486 10.24 15.02 -33.08
N VAL A 487 9.92 13.73 -33.18
CA VAL A 487 8.55 13.22 -33.11
C VAL A 487 7.91 13.56 -31.77
N GLN A 488 8.58 13.28 -30.65
CA GLN A 488 8.06 13.60 -29.31
C GLN A 488 7.82 15.11 -29.15
N ARG A 489 8.78 15.94 -29.59
CA ARG A 489 8.62 17.40 -29.58
C ARG A 489 7.42 17.86 -30.40
N PHE A 490 7.22 17.30 -31.59
CA PHE A 490 6.04 17.63 -32.40
C PHE A 490 4.73 17.21 -31.73
N LEU A 491 4.69 16.03 -31.12
CA LEU A 491 3.49 15.55 -30.41
C LEU A 491 3.13 16.47 -29.23
N GLU A 492 4.14 17.01 -28.53
CA GLU A 492 3.95 17.94 -27.40
C GLU A 492 3.67 19.39 -27.85
N SER A 493 4.42 19.92 -28.82
CA SER A 493 4.35 21.32 -29.25
C SER A 493 3.25 21.57 -30.29
N GLY A 494 3.03 20.61 -31.20
CA GLY A 494 2.17 20.75 -32.37
C GLY A 494 2.70 21.72 -33.42
N LEU A 495 3.94 22.19 -33.29
CA LEU A 495 4.50 23.17 -34.20
C LEU A 495 4.83 22.51 -35.54
N TYR A 496 4.33 23.09 -36.64
CA TYR A 496 4.61 22.61 -37.99
C TYR A 496 6.12 22.63 -38.32
N THR A 497 6.87 23.53 -37.68
CA THR A 497 8.34 23.56 -37.78
C THR A 497 9.00 22.30 -37.25
N ASP A 498 8.47 21.70 -36.18
CA ASP A 498 9.01 20.46 -35.62
C ASP A 498 8.64 19.26 -36.51
N PHE A 499 7.43 19.25 -37.07
CA PHE A 499 7.05 18.27 -38.09
C PHE A 499 7.93 18.33 -39.34
N ASN A 500 8.26 19.53 -39.83
CA ASN A 500 9.15 19.69 -40.98
C ASN A 500 10.59 19.26 -40.68
N LYS A 501 11.06 19.39 -39.43
CA LYS A 501 12.35 18.84 -39.02
C LYS A 501 12.33 17.31 -39.06
N VAL A 502 11.26 16.66 -38.58
CA VAL A 502 11.08 15.21 -38.73
C VAL A 502 11.18 14.80 -40.19
N ARG A 503 10.46 15.50 -41.09
CA ARG A 503 10.49 15.21 -42.53
C ARG A 503 11.88 15.37 -43.14
N ARG A 504 12.61 16.44 -42.75
CA ARG A 504 13.95 16.72 -43.26
C ARG A 504 14.94 15.63 -42.84
N GLU A 505 14.98 15.29 -41.56
CA GLU A 505 15.86 14.24 -41.04
C GLU A 505 15.59 12.89 -41.70
N LEU A 506 14.31 12.51 -41.87
CA LEU A 506 13.95 11.28 -42.57
C LEU A 506 14.39 11.29 -44.04
N SER A 507 14.29 12.45 -44.71
CA SER A 507 14.76 12.60 -46.08
C SER A 507 16.28 12.48 -46.17
N GLU A 508 17.01 13.10 -45.25
CA GLU A 508 18.49 13.03 -45.21
C GLU A 508 18.97 11.60 -44.96
N LEU A 509 18.37 10.90 -44.01
CA LEU A 509 18.64 9.48 -43.76
C LEU A 509 18.32 8.61 -44.98
N ALA A 510 17.21 8.88 -45.68
CA ALA A 510 16.81 8.12 -46.85
C ALA A 510 17.79 8.36 -48.01
N SER A 511 18.24 9.59 -48.21
CA SER A 511 19.24 9.93 -49.22
C SER A 511 20.59 9.27 -48.94
N LEU A 512 21.06 9.26 -47.68
CA LEU A 512 22.28 8.58 -47.29
C LEU A 512 22.21 7.07 -47.57
N GLN A 513 21.06 6.46 -47.25
CA GLN A 513 20.89 5.03 -47.43
C GLN A 513 20.72 4.63 -48.90
N LEU A 514 20.00 5.43 -49.69
CA LEU A 514 19.94 5.27 -51.14
C LEU A 514 21.34 5.35 -51.77
N HIS A 515 22.17 6.31 -51.35
CA HIS A 515 23.54 6.44 -51.83
C HIS A 515 24.41 5.22 -51.47
N SER A 516 24.25 4.70 -50.24
CA SER A 516 24.91 3.47 -49.78
C SER A 516 24.49 2.25 -50.61
N LEU A 517 23.19 2.08 -50.84
CA LEU A 517 22.64 1.01 -51.69
C LEU A 517 23.11 1.13 -53.13
N PHE A 518 23.15 2.34 -53.68
CA PHE A 518 23.66 2.60 -55.03
C PHE A 518 25.15 2.24 -55.14
N LYS A 519 25.98 2.63 -54.17
CA LYS A 519 27.40 2.21 -54.13
C LYS A 519 27.56 0.69 -54.04
N LYS A 520 26.73 0.01 -53.25
CA LYS A 520 26.73 -1.46 -53.16
C LYS A 520 26.29 -2.10 -54.47
N ALA A 521 25.27 -1.56 -55.13
CA ALA A 521 24.82 -2.02 -56.44
C ALA A 521 25.92 -1.86 -57.50
N GLN A 522 26.60 -0.71 -57.55
CA GLN A 522 27.75 -0.49 -58.43
C GLN A 522 28.93 -1.42 -58.10
N SER A 523 29.21 -1.66 -56.82
CA SER A 523 30.24 -2.61 -56.42
C SER A 523 29.90 -4.03 -56.83
N LEU A 524 28.64 -4.45 -56.69
CA LEU A 524 28.16 -5.76 -57.13
C LEU A 524 28.20 -5.88 -58.65
N GLU A 525 27.79 -4.85 -59.37
CA GLU A 525 27.89 -4.77 -60.83
C GLU A 525 29.35 -4.89 -61.28
N HIS A 526 30.27 -4.15 -60.66
CA HIS A 526 31.71 -4.29 -60.92
C HIS A 526 32.24 -5.68 -60.56
N SER A 527 31.80 -6.29 -59.44
CA SER A 527 32.18 -7.66 -59.05
C SER A 527 31.65 -8.72 -60.02
N VAL A 528 30.41 -8.60 -60.48
CA VAL A 528 29.82 -9.49 -61.49
C VAL A 528 30.53 -9.32 -62.83
N ILE A 529 30.85 -8.09 -63.22
CA ILE A 529 31.65 -7.82 -64.43
C ILE A 529 33.06 -8.43 -64.29
N THR A 530 33.72 -8.29 -63.14
CA THR A 530 35.06 -8.88 -62.93
C THR A 530 35.05 -10.41 -62.79
N GLU A 531 33.98 -11.02 -62.29
CA GLU A 531 33.79 -12.48 -62.32
C GLU A 531 33.44 -12.98 -63.73
N SER A 532 32.67 -12.22 -64.52
CA SER A 532 32.37 -12.55 -65.92
C SER A 532 33.55 -12.35 -66.88
N VAL A 533 34.59 -11.61 -66.47
CA VAL A 533 35.85 -11.42 -67.23
C VAL A 533 36.89 -12.50 -66.89
N ARG A 534 36.60 -13.40 -65.93
CA ARG A 534 37.49 -14.53 -65.59
C ARG A 534 37.38 -15.82 -66.44
N PRO A 535 36.37 -16.10 -67.29
CA PRO A 535 36.40 -17.31 -68.12
C PRO A 535 37.39 -17.24 -69.28
N GLU A 536 37.77 -16.05 -69.76
CA GLU A 536 38.54 -15.93 -71.01
C GLU A 536 40.06 -15.82 -70.80
N LEU A 537 40.52 -15.40 -69.62
CA LEU A 537 41.97 -15.28 -69.34
C LEU A 537 42.62 -16.60 -68.91
N TYR A 538 41.87 -17.56 -68.37
CA TYR A 538 42.39 -18.90 -68.08
C TYR A 538 42.54 -19.75 -69.34
N PHE A 539 41.66 -19.57 -70.34
CA PHE A 539 41.77 -20.26 -71.62
C PHE A 539 42.92 -19.74 -72.49
N ILE A 540 43.22 -18.44 -72.46
CA ILE A 540 44.33 -17.86 -73.22
C ILE A 540 45.69 -18.17 -72.57
N GLN A 541 45.78 -18.22 -71.23
CA GLN A 541 47.02 -18.64 -70.55
C GLN A 541 47.29 -20.15 -70.69
N GLU A 542 46.27 -21.01 -70.64
CA GLU A 542 46.42 -22.45 -70.87
C GLU A 542 46.70 -22.77 -72.36
N ALA A 543 46.10 -22.02 -73.30
CA ALA A 543 46.39 -22.13 -74.74
C ALA A 543 47.82 -21.66 -75.08
N ASN A 544 48.31 -20.58 -74.46
CA ASN A 544 49.69 -20.11 -74.62
C ASN A 544 50.70 -21.08 -73.98
N ARG A 545 50.36 -21.73 -72.86
CA ARG A 545 51.18 -22.81 -72.27
C ARG A 545 51.24 -24.06 -73.15
N ARG A 546 50.11 -24.41 -73.80
CA ARG A 546 50.04 -25.52 -74.78
C ARG A 546 50.75 -25.19 -76.10
N LEU A 547 50.82 -23.92 -76.51
CA LEU A 547 51.61 -23.46 -77.66
C LEU A 547 53.11 -23.47 -77.38
N GLN A 548 53.54 -23.07 -76.18
CA GLN A 548 54.95 -23.17 -75.74
C GLN A 548 55.39 -24.64 -75.57
N GLN A 549 54.52 -25.54 -75.09
CA GLN A 549 54.80 -26.98 -75.06
C GLN A 549 54.83 -27.63 -76.45
N ARG A 550 54.07 -27.13 -77.42
CA ARG A 550 54.12 -27.59 -78.83
C ARG A 550 55.37 -27.11 -79.58
N GLN A 551 55.94 -25.96 -79.22
CA GLN A 551 57.22 -25.49 -79.78
C GLN A 551 58.44 -26.28 -79.28
N ALA A 552 58.34 -26.99 -78.15
CA ALA A 552 59.41 -27.85 -77.63
C ALA A 552 59.42 -29.28 -78.23
N LEU A 553 58.44 -29.66 -79.06
CA LEU A 553 58.26 -31.02 -79.60
C LEU A 553 58.60 -31.18 -81.11
N MET A 554 59.32 -30.22 -81.69
CA MET A 554 59.87 -30.32 -83.07
C MET A 554 61.39 -30.57 -83.08
N HIS A 555 61.89 -31.42 -82.19
CA HIS A 555 63.16 -32.13 -82.37
C HIS A 555 63.11 -33.53 -81.71
N PRO A 556 63.48 -34.62 -82.42
CA PRO A 556 63.54 -35.98 -81.88
C PRO A 556 64.99 -36.33 -81.43
N PRO A 557 65.29 -37.58 -81.03
CA PRO A 557 65.12 -38.18 -79.71
C PRO A 557 66.47 -38.60 -79.09
N HIS A 558 66.50 -39.01 -77.81
CA HIS A 558 67.34 -40.12 -77.32
C HIS A 558 66.72 -40.62 -76.01
N MET A 559 66.15 -41.84 -76.01
CA MET A 559 66.75 -43.06 -75.42
C MET A 559 66.98 -42.90 -73.89
N TYR A 560 66.51 -43.74 -72.97
CA TYR A 560 66.11 -45.15 -73.03
C TYR A 560 65.60 -45.56 -71.61
N PHE A 561 64.84 -46.65 -71.55
CA PHE A 561 64.70 -47.65 -70.46
C PHE A 561 63.88 -47.39 -69.17
N HIS A 562 62.69 -48.00 -69.21
CA HIS A 562 62.00 -48.83 -68.19
C HIS A 562 62.92 -49.63 -67.23
N PRO A 563 62.45 -50.05 -66.02
CA PRO A 563 61.42 -51.10 -65.81
C PRO A 563 60.33 -50.76 -64.75
N ARG A 564 59.06 -51.17 -64.94
CA ARG A 564 58.34 -52.33 -64.32
C ARG A 564 58.36 -52.28 -62.77
N SER A 565 57.28 -52.43 -62.00
CA SER A 565 56.01 -53.19 -62.11
C SER A 565 55.29 -52.97 -60.75
N TYR A 566 53.96 -52.96 -60.57
CA TYR A 566 53.04 -54.10 -60.58
C TYR A 566 51.60 -53.59 -60.33
N TYR A 567 50.63 -54.14 -61.06
CA TYR A 567 49.19 -54.25 -60.72
C TYR A 567 49.00 -55.18 -59.47
N PRO A 568 47.80 -55.37 -58.86
CA PRO A 568 46.47 -55.32 -59.49
C PRO A 568 45.26 -54.84 -58.64
N CYS A 569 44.09 -54.76 -59.29
CA CYS A 569 42.75 -55.21 -58.82
C CYS A 569 42.16 -54.59 -57.53
N ASN A 570 40.85 -54.37 -57.34
CA ASN A 570 39.63 -54.56 -58.13
C ASN A 570 38.47 -53.99 -57.29
N THR A 571 37.40 -53.61 -57.98
CA THR A 571 35.97 -53.74 -57.61
C THR A 571 35.41 -53.15 -56.30
N HIS A 572 34.42 -52.26 -56.52
CA HIS A 572 33.05 -52.29 -55.98
C HIS A 572 32.83 -52.71 -54.51
N ARG A 573 32.20 -51.81 -53.74
CA ARG A 573 30.76 -51.92 -53.39
C ARG A 573 30.22 -50.67 -52.72
N PHE A 574 29.07 -50.27 -53.23
CA PHE A 574 28.04 -49.38 -52.69
C PHE A 574 28.07 -49.12 -51.18
N ARG A 575 28.28 -47.84 -50.81
CA ARG A 575 27.21 -47.00 -50.25
C ARG A 575 27.49 -45.54 -50.56
#